data_AF-A0A7G3ZER5-F1
#
_entry.id   AF-A0A7G3ZER5-F1
#
_cell.length_a   1.000
_cell.length_b   1.000
_cell.length_c   1.000
_cell.angle_alpha   90.00
_cell.angle_beta   90.00
_cell.angle_gamma   90.00
#
_symmetry.space_group_name_H-M   'P 1'
#
loop_
_entity.id
_entity.type
_entity.pdbx_description
1 polymer ?
#
loop_
_entity_poly.entity_id
_entity_poly.type
_entity_poly.pdbx_seq_one_letter_code
_entity_poly.pdbx_strand_id
1 'polypeptide(L)'
;MSSTVNLELPARPNSLETVIRMLEHLYAVTLGRAFYLNSVSLSASTIQKCCESFWHNDSTEAVSDHELDLARVRSMVQFTRLIKDLEESPADQYILLNLRERLRFMSPFVNSSRTGQSRATRQDSAERDFLLIDQRTMTLSAITSLLKLCQILAPNYKSSSLCQPIINGIQEHFIRPYSLILWSRARRDLLA
;
A
#
# COMPACT_ATOMS: atom_id res chain seq x y z
N MET A 1 29.12 27.24 -5.83
CA MET A 1 28.32 27.18 -4.60
C MET A 1 27.02 26.45 -4.93
N SER A 2 26.98 25.13 -4.74
CA SER A 2 25.79 24.33 -5.01
C SER A 2 25.05 24.11 -3.70
N SER A 3 23.93 24.80 -3.54
CA SER A 3 23.00 24.59 -2.43
C SER A 3 22.34 23.23 -2.62
N THR A 4 22.75 22.25 -1.84
CA THR A 4 22.02 20.99 -1.66
C THR A 4 20.72 21.30 -0.95
N VAL A 5 19.63 21.36 -1.71
CA VAL A 5 18.27 21.38 -1.14
C VAL A 5 18.03 19.99 -0.53
N ASN A 6 18.33 19.86 0.76
CA ASN A 6 17.81 18.77 1.58
C ASN A 6 16.30 18.97 1.72
N LEU A 7 15.54 18.50 0.73
CA LEU A 7 14.12 18.25 0.88
C LEU A 7 13.97 17.00 1.75
N GLU A 8 13.99 17.23 3.06
CA GLU A 8 13.58 16.25 4.05
C GLU A 8 12.20 15.72 3.64
N LEU A 9 12.08 14.39 3.54
CA LEU A 9 10.77 13.72 3.49
C LEU A 9 9.89 14.34 4.58
N PRO A 10 8.61 14.65 4.31
CA PRO A 10 7.75 15.32 5.27
C PRO A 10 7.80 14.60 6.62
N ALA A 11 8.03 15.38 7.67
CA ALA A 11 8.12 14.92 9.06
C ALA A 11 7.03 13.89 9.38
N ARG A 12 7.36 12.88 10.20
CA ARG A 12 6.45 11.77 10.55
C ARG A 12 5.04 12.30 10.87
N PRO A 13 4.03 12.01 10.04
CA PRO A 13 2.69 12.48 10.27
C PRO A 13 2.07 11.61 11.36
N ASN A 14 2.26 11.99 12.62
CA ASN A 14 1.77 11.20 13.75
C ASN A 14 0.26 11.37 14.01
N SER A 15 -0.43 12.22 13.23
CA SER A 15 -1.88 12.44 13.39
C SER A 15 -2.67 11.68 12.34
N LEU A 16 -3.75 11.02 12.77
CA LEU A 16 -4.71 10.35 11.92
C LEU A 16 -5.19 11.23 10.76
N GLU A 17 -5.48 12.51 11.04
CA GLU A 17 -5.92 13.48 10.04
C GLU A 17 -4.92 13.63 8.89
N THR A 18 -3.63 13.68 9.22
CA THR A 18 -2.59 13.75 8.19
C THR A 18 -2.52 12.47 7.36
N VAL A 19 -2.67 11.30 8.00
CA VAL A 19 -2.70 10.01 7.29
C VAL A 19 -3.89 9.93 6.33
N ILE A 20 -5.08 10.38 6.74
CA ILE A 20 -6.27 10.45 5.88
C ILE A 20 -5.98 11.33 4.66
N ARG A 21 -5.51 12.57 4.86
CA ARG A 21 -5.20 13.50 3.76
C ARG A 21 -4.14 12.95 2.81
N MET A 22 -3.13 12.26 3.33
CA MET A 22 -2.11 11.61 2.50
C MET A 22 -2.71 10.49 1.65
N LEU A 23 -3.58 9.65 2.22
CA LEU A 23 -4.26 8.60 1.46
C LEU A 23 -5.18 9.18 0.38
N GLU A 24 -5.95 10.23 0.69
CA GLU A 24 -6.80 10.93 -0.28
C GLU A 24 -5.97 11.52 -1.43
N HIS A 25 -4.84 12.15 -1.10
CA HIS A 25 -3.93 12.67 -2.11
C HIS A 25 -3.34 11.56 -2.99
N LEU A 26 -2.86 10.48 -2.38
CA LEU A 26 -2.35 9.33 -3.12
C LEU A 26 -3.43 8.72 -4.01
N TYR A 27 -4.67 8.60 -3.54
CA TYR A 27 -5.80 8.15 -4.36
C TYR A 27 -5.99 9.03 -5.60
N ALA A 28 -5.99 10.35 -5.41
CA ALA A 28 -6.16 11.31 -6.51
C ALA A 28 -4.99 11.26 -7.51
N VAL A 29 -3.74 11.13 -7.02
CA VAL A 29 -2.55 10.96 -7.87
C VAL A 29 -2.62 9.64 -8.64
N THR A 30 -2.98 8.52 -8.01
CA THR A 30 -3.13 7.21 -8.68
C THR A 30 -4.27 7.22 -9.72
N LEU A 31 -5.29 8.05 -9.53
CA LEU A 31 -6.31 8.29 -10.56
C LEU A 31 -5.84 9.21 -11.70
N GLY A 32 -4.69 9.87 -11.58
CA GLY A 32 -4.21 10.88 -12.52
C GLY A 32 -4.98 12.20 -12.43
N ARG A 33 -5.65 12.46 -11.30
CA ARG A 33 -6.49 13.65 -11.06
C ARG A 33 -5.78 14.74 -10.26
N ALA A 34 -4.59 14.46 -9.73
CA ALA A 34 -3.80 15.40 -8.94
C ALA A 34 -2.32 15.33 -9.33
N PHE A 35 -1.63 16.45 -9.15
CA PHE A 35 -0.18 16.53 -9.25
C PHE A 35 0.46 15.84 -8.05
N TYR A 36 1.54 15.10 -8.26
CA TYR A 36 2.38 14.63 -7.17
C TYR A 36 3.21 15.80 -6.62
N LEU A 37 3.19 16.01 -5.29
CA LEU A 37 3.84 17.13 -4.60
C LEU A 37 3.51 18.51 -5.21
N ASN A 38 2.29 18.69 -5.73
CA ASN A 38 1.82 19.92 -6.38
C ASN A 38 2.68 20.41 -7.56
N SER A 39 3.61 19.59 -8.06
CA SER A 39 4.65 20.05 -8.98
C SER A 39 4.75 19.20 -10.24
N VAL A 40 4.35 17.92 -10.19
CA VAL A 40 4.55 16.98 -11.30
C VAL A 40 3.26 16.27 -11.66
N SER A 41 2.85 16.37 -12.92
CA SER A 41 1.77 15.54 -13.46
C SER A 41 2.37 14.24 -13.98
N LEU A 42 1.99 13.12 -13.37
CA LEU A 42 2.46 11.81 -13.80
C LEU A 42 1.52 11.27 -14.87
N SER A 43 2.09 10.81 -15.99
CA SER A 43 1.31 10.16 -17.04
C SER A 43 0.66 8.87 -16.55
N ALA A 44 -0.42 8.43 -17.22
CA ALA A 44 -1.10 7.18 -16.88
C ALA A 44 -0.16 5.96 -16.94
N SER A 45 0.76 5.91 -17.91
CA SER A 45 1.74 4.83 -18.03
C SER A 45 2.80 4.90 -16.92
N THR A 46 3.18 6.11 -16.48
CA THR A 46 4.08 6.30 -15.33
C THR A 46 3.42 5.79 -14.05
N ILE A 47 2.15 6.14 -13.81
CA ILE A 47 1.39 5.68 -12.65
C ILE A 47 1.26 4.16 -12.66
N GLN A 48 0.96 3.56 -13.83
CA GLN A 48 0.87 2.11 -13.97
C GLN A 48 2.16 1.42 -13.53
N LYS A 49 3.30 1.88 -14.06
CA LYS A 49 4.63 1.37 -13.67
C LYS A 49 4.93 1.56 -12.19
N CYS A 50 4.45 2.64 -11.57
CA CYS A 50 4.61 2.86 -10.12
C CYS A 50 3.82 1.82 -9.31
N CYS A 51 2.59 1.52 -9.72
CA CYS A 51 1.75 0.52 -9.07
C CYS A 51 2.37 -0.88 -9.21
N GLU A 52 2.80 -1.24 -10.42
CA GLU A 52 3.54 -2.49 -10.67
C GLU A 52 4.81 -2.57 -9.82
N SER A 53 5.63 -1.51 -9.80
CA SER A 53 6.85 -1.46 -8.99
C SER A 53 6.57 -1.58 -7.50
N PHE A 54 5.44 -1.02 -7.03
CA PHE A 54 5.04 -1.14 -5.64
C PHE A 54 4.77 -2.60 -5.31
N TRP A 55 3.86 -3.26 -6.04
CA TRP A 55 3.45 -4.62 -5.72
C TRP A 55 4.52 -5.67 -6.03
N HIS A 56 5.16 -5.59 -7.20
CA HIS A 56 6.07 -6.62 -7.74
C HIS A 56 7.56 -6.34 -7.50
N ASN A 57 7.88 -5.44 -6.57
CA ASN A 57 9.23 -5.02 -6.20
C ASN A 57 10.28 -6.16 -6.33
N ASP A 58 11.20 -6.05 -7.31
CA ASP A 58 12.23 -7.01 -7.75
C ASP A 58 12.38 -8.27 -6.87
N SER A 59 11.37 -9.14 -6.88
CA SER A 59 11.43 -10.38 -6.11
C SER A 59 12.34 -11.33 -6.88
N THR A 60 13.59 -11.42 -6.44
CA THR A 60 14.60 -12.36 -6.94
C THR A 60 14.28 -13.84 -6.67
N GLU A 61 13.11 -14.14 -6.09
CA GLU A 61 12.68 -15.49 -5.76
C GLU A 61 11.66 -16.04 -6.77
N ALA A 62 11.80 -17.33 -7.05
CA ALA A 62 11.15 -18.09 -8.12
C ALA A 62 9.64 -18.38 -7.91
N VAL A 63 8.89 -17.43 -7.34
CA VAL A 63 7.42 -17.51 -7.25
C VAL A 63 6.85 -16.87 -8.53
N SER A 64 5.86 -17.52 -9.14
CA SER A 64 5.21 -16.93 -10.31
C SER A 64 4.43 -15.67 -9.91
N ASP A 65 4.46 -14.63 -10.75
CA ASP A 65 3.69 -13.39 -10.54
C ASP A 65 2.20 -13.66 -10.24
N HIS A 66 1.67 -14.75 -10.79
CA HIS A 66 0.31 -15.23 -10.57
C HIS A 66 0.01 -15.65 -9.12
N GLU A 67 0.89 -16.45 -8.52
CA GLU A 67 0.71 -16.91 -7.14
C GLU A 67 0.81 -15.73 -6.16
N LEU A 68 1.70 -14.77 -6.45
CA LEU A 68 1.82 -13.53 -5.70
C LEU A 68 0.54 -12.69 -5.80
N ASP A 69 -0.01 -12.50 -6.99
CA ASP A 69 -1.24 -11.74 -7.18
C ASP A 69 -2.44 -12.38 -6.48
N LEU A 70 -2.62 -13.70 -6.58
CA LEU A 70 -3.67 -14.42 -5.86
C LEU A 70 -3.52 -14.29 -4.34
N ALA A 71 -2.29 -14.40 -3.82
CA ALA A 71 -2.03 -14.24 -2.39
C ALA A 71 -2.37 -12.82 -1.91
N ARG A 72 -2.04 -11.79 -2.71
CA ARG A 72 -2.37 -10.39 -2.41
C ARG A 72 -3.87 -10.14 -2.41
N VAL A 73 -4.60 -10.62 -3.41
CA VAL A 73 -6.06 -10.52 -3.44
C VAL A 73 -6.67 -11.17 -2.22
N ARG A 74 -6.27 -12.41 -1.90
CA ARG A 74 -6.78 -13.10 -0.70
C ARG A 74 -6.50 -12.28 0.55
N SER A 75 -5.30 -11.71 0.66
CA SER A 75 -4.94 -10.84 1.79
C SER A 75 -5.81 -9.58 1.86
N MET A 76 -6.05 -8.93 0.73
CA MET A 76 -6.87 -7.71 0.65
C MET A 76 -8.36 -8.01 0.94
N VAL A 77 -8.88 -9.14 0.45
CA VAL A 77 -10.24 -9.61 0.78
C VAL A 77 -10.39 -9.86 2.28
N GLN A 78 -9.43 -10.56 2.90
CA GLN A 78 -9.43 -10.80 4.34
C GLN A 78 -9.32 -9.48 5.14
N PHE A 79 -8.46 -8.56 4.70
CA PHE A 79 -8.33 -7.25 5.32
C PHE A 79 -9.63 -6.44 5.24
N THR A 80 -10.28 -6.43 4.08
CA THR A 80 -11.55 -5.73 3.86
C THR A 80 -12.68 -6.31 4.71
N ARG A 81 -12.71 -7.64 4.90
CA ARG A 81 -13.66 -8.30 5.80
C ARG A 81 -13.45 -7.85 7.25
N LEU A 82 -12.21 -7.84 7.74
CA LEU A 82 -11.91 -7.35 9.09
C LEU A 82 -12.31 -5.87 9.28
N ILE A 83 -12.16 -5.03 8.25
CA ILE A 83 -12.64 -3.63 8.31
C ILE A 83 -14.15 -3.59 8.47
N LYS A 84 -14.88 -4.44 7.74
CA LYS A 84 -16.34 -4.52 7.85
C LYS A 84 -16.76 -5.01 9.24
N ASP A 85 -16.11 -6.05 9.75
CA ASP A 85 -16.39 -6.57 11.10
C ASP A 85 -16.10 -5.50 12.17
N LEU A 86 -15.05 -4.69 11.98
CA LEU A 86 -14.74 -3.54 12.85
C LEU A 86 -15.81 -2.44 12.74
N GLU A 87 -16.37 -2.19 11.56
CA GLU A 87 -17.44 -1.22 11.39
C GLU A 87 -18.70 -1.61 12.20
N GLU A 88 -18.98 -2.91 12.29
CA GLU A 88 -20.06 -3.46 13.10
C GLU A 88 -19.72 -3.43 14.61
N SER A 89 -18.44 -3.56 14.97
CA SER A 89 -17.95 -3.54 16.37
C SER A 89 -16.67 -2.69 16.56
N PRO A 90 -16.76 -1.34 16.60
CA PRO A 90 -15.61 -0.42 16.49
C PRO A 90 -14.62 -0.43 17.67
N ALA A 91 -14.96 -1.12 18.76
CA ALA A 91 -14.14 -1.24 19.96
C ALA A 91 -13.52 -2.65 20.14
N ASP A 92 -13.73 -3.56 19.19
CA ASP A 92 -13.21 -4.92 19.28
C ASP A 92 -11.68 -4.94 19.15
N GLN A 93 -11.02 -5.24 20.26
CA GLN A 93 -9.56 -5.29 20.34
C GLN A 93 -8.97 -6.44 19.52
N TYR A 94 -9.66 -7.56 19.39
CA TYR A 94 -9.21 -8.71 18.60
C TYR A 94 -9.20 -8.35 17.11
N ILE A 95 -10.23 -7.68 16.63
CA ILE A 95 -10.28 -7.20 15.23
C ILE A 95 -9.14 -6.19 14.97
N LEU A 96 -8.93 -5.24 15.89
CA LEU A 96 -7.84 -4.25 15.79
C LEU A 96 -6.45 -4.91 15.75
N LEU A 97 -6.21 -5.94 16.56
CA LEU A 97 -4.96 -6.70 16.55
C LEU A 97 -4.76 -7.44 15.21
N ASN A 98 -5.79 -8.12 14.71
CA ASN A 98 -5.73 -8.81 13.42
C ASN A 98 -5.48 -7.82 12.26
N LEU A 99 -6.14 -6.67 12.26
CA LEU A 99 -5.93 -5.61 11.26
C LEU A 99 -4.47 -5.14 11.28
N ARG A 100 -3.91 -4.89 12.46
CA ARG A 100 -2.51 -4.50 12.61
C ARG A 100 -1.56 -5.54 12.02
N GLU A 101 -1.77 -6.82 12.31
CA GLU A 101 -0.95 -7.90 11.77
C GLU A 101 -1.10 -8.01 10.25
N ARG A 102 -2.33 -7.97 9.75
CA ARG A 102 -2.63 -8.13 8.32
C ARG A 102 -2.08 -6.98 7.48
N LEU A 103 -2.02 -5.78 8.05
CA LEU A 103 -1.47 -4.61 7.38
C LEU A 103 0.02 -4.78 7.00
N ARG A 104 0.78 -5.55 7.80
CA ARG A 104 2.16 -5.91 7.47
C ARG A 104 2.24 -6.78 6.22
N PHE A 105 1.30 -7.71 6.06
CA PHE A 105 1.24 -8.64 4.93
C PHE A 105 0.69 -8.02 3.64
N MET A 106 0.00 -6.88 3.72
CA MET A 106 -0.35 -6.09 2.55
C MET A 106 0.85 -5.36 1.96
N SER A 107 1.93 -5.17 2.71
CA SER A 107 3.13 -4.54 2.19
C SER A 107 3.98 -5.53 1.39
N PRO A 108 4.35 -5.22 0.14
CA PRO A 108 5.23 -6.06 -0.66
C PRO A 108 6.65 -6.14 -0.08
N PHE A 109 7.02 -5.22 0.81
CA PHE A 109 8.36 -5.11 1.40
C PHE A 109 8.59 -5.99 2.63
N VAL A 110 7.54 -6.59 3.21
CA VAL A 110 7.66 -7.43 4.43
C VAL A 110 7.78 -8.92 4.10
N ASN A 111 7.39 -9.33 2.89
CA ASN A 111 7.36 -10.75 2.50
C ASN A 111 8.68 -11.28 1.92
N SER A 112 9.66 -10.41 1.64
CA SER A 112 10.96 -10.79 1.04
C SER A 112 11.91 -11.57 1.96
N SER A 113 11.53 -11.83 3.21
CA SER A 113 12.40 -12.49 4.20
C SER A 113 11.77 -13.69 4.92
N ARG A 114 10.56 -14.14 4.54
CA ARG A 114 9.86 -15.22 5.27
C ARG A 114 9.43 -16.45 4.48
N THR A 115 9.79 -16.58 3.20
CA THR A 115 9.49 -17.78 2.40
C THR A 115 10.74 -18.59 2.04
N GLY A 116 11.60 -18.85 3.03
CA GLY A 116 12.67 -19.85 2.93
C GLY A 116 12.19 -21.31 2.92
N GLN A 117 10.89 -21.59 2.76
CA GLN A 117 10.35 -22.94 2.66
C GLN A 117 9.12 -22.99 1.74
N SER A 118 9.33 -23.14 0.44
CA SER A 118 8.42 -23.95 -0.38
C SER A 118 9.17 -24.50 -1.58
N ARG A 119 9.64 -25.75 -1.44
CA ARG A 119 9.92 -26.61 -2.60
C ARG A 119 8.57 -26.99 -3.20
N ALA A 120 8.24 -26.49 -4.38
CA ALA A 120 7.20 -27.07 -5.20
C ALA A 120 7.68 -27.13 -6.66
N THR A 121 7.95 -28.36 -7.05
CA THR A 121 8.06 -28.93 -8.40
C THR A 121 7.42 -28.11 -9.52
N ARG A 122 8.24 -27.78 -10.53
CA ARG A 122 7.77 -27.46 -11.88
C ARG A 122 6.92 -28.61 -12.39
N GLN A 123 5.65 -28.35 -12.66
CA GLN A 123 4.82 -29.21 -13.49
C GLN A 123 4.08 -28.34 -14.50
N ASP A 124 4.32 -28.66 -15.76
CA ASP A 124 3.63 -28.14 -16.93
C ASP A 124 2.11 -28.12 -16.73
N SER A 125 1.47 -27.01 -17.10
CA SER A 125 0.13 -27.08 -17.68
C SER A 125 -0.13 -25.85 -18.54
N ALA A 126 -0.53 -26.16 -19.77
CA ALA A 126 -1.01 -25.25 -20.80
C ALA A 126 -2.17 -24.39 -20.31
N GLU A 127 -2.35 -23.25 -21.00
CA GLU A 127 -3.61 -22.50 -21.10
C GLU A 127 -4.38 -22.33 -19.78
N ARG A 128 -3.97 -21.34 -18.98
CA ARG A 128 -4.97 -20.59 -18.22
C ARG A 128 -5.00 -19.19 -18.83
N ASP A 129 -6.17 -18.74 -19.26
CA ASP A 129 -6.39 -17.33 -19.53
C ASP A 129 -6.16 -16.57 -18.22
N PHE A 130 -4.93 -16.07 -18.04
CA PHE A 130 -4.49 -15.50 -16.77
C PHE A 130 -5.01 -14.07 -16.65
N LEU A 131 -5.97 -13.86 -15.75
CA LEU A 131 -6.29 -12.54 -15.22
C LEU A 131 -5.08 -12.01 -14.42
N LEU A 132 -4.16 -11.34 -15.12
CA LEU A 132 -3.22 -10.43 -14.47
C LEU A 132 -4.05 -9.32 -13.85
N ILE A 133 -4.00 -9.22 -12.53
CA ILE A 133 -4.79 -8.21 -11.84
C ILE A 133 -4.15 -6.87 -12.12
N ASP A 134 -4.99 -5.93 -12.55
CA ASP A 134 -4.52 -4.57 -12.74
C ASP A 134 -4.02 -4.01 -11.40
N GLN A 135 -2.70 -3.80 -11.35
CA GLN A 135 -1.99 -3.35 -10.16
C GLN A 135 -2.42 -1.95 -9.73
N ARG A 136 -2.88 -1.14 -10.68
CA ARG A 136 -3.51 0.15 -10.37
C ARG A 136 -4.83 -0.06 -9.62
N THR A 137 -5.69 -0.95 -10.10
CA THR A 137 -6.91 -1.34 -9.39
C THR A 137 -6.63 -1.91 -8.00
N MET A 138 -5.61 -2.77 -7.82
CA MET A 138 -5.20 -3.21 -6.48
C MET A 138 -4.77 -2.05 -5.59
N THR A 139 -3.95 -1.14 -6.11
CA THR A 139 -3.47 0.03 -5.35
C THR A 139 -4.64 0.91 -4.89
N LEU A 140 -5.58 1.21 -5.79
CA LEU A 140 -6.78 1.99 -5.45
C LEU A 140 -7.67 1.28 -4.43
N SER A 141 -7.80 -0.04 -4.52
CA SER A 141 -8.58 -0.85 -3.57
C SER A 141 -7.94 -0.84 -2.18
N ALA A 142 -6.61 -0.95 -2.11
CA ALA A 142 -5.85 -0.83 -0.87
C ALA A 142 -6.03 0.57 -0.25
N ILE A 143 -5.87 1.64 -1.03
CA ILE A 143 -6.06 3.01 -0.53
C ILE A 143 -7.47 3.21 0.02
N THR A 144 -8.49 2.75 -0.71
CA THR A 144 -9.90 2.86 -0.30
C THR A 144 -10.16 2.13 1.02
N SER A 145 -9.62 0.91 1.15
CA SER A 145 -9.75 0.12 2.38
C SER A 145 -9.06 0.79 3.58
N LEU A 146 -7.87 1.34 3.36
CA LEU A 146 -7.11 2.07 4.38
C LEU A 146 -7.82 3.36 4.80
N LEU A 147 -8.42 4.10 3.85
CA LEU A 147 -9.24 5.27 4.16
C LEU A 147 -10.44 4.91 5.02
N LYS A 148 -11.17 3.85 4.64
CA LYS A 148 -12.32 3.36 5.41
C LYS A 148 -11.91 2.97 6.84
N LEU A 149 -10.78 2.26 6.98
CA LEU A 149 -10.23 1.93 8.30
C LEU A 149 -9.92 3.18 9.11
N CYS A 150 -9.22 4.16 8.55
CA CYS A 150 -8.93 5.43 9.22
C CYS A 150 -10.19 6.15 9.70
N GLN A 151 -11.25 6.17 8.87
CA GLN A 151 -12.53 6.78 9.21
C GLN A 151 -13.22 6.06 10.38
N ILE A 152 -13.21 4.73 10.40
CA ILE A 152 -13.76 3.92 11.50
C ILE A 152 -12.98 4.15 12.81
N LEU A 153 -11.66 4.32 12.72
CA LEU A 153 -10.81 4.55 13.90
C LEU A 153 -10.91 5.99 14.43
N ALA A 154 -11.34 6.96 13.61
CA ALA A 154 -11.33 8.38 13.99
C ALA A 154 -12.05 8.73 15.30
N PRO A 155 -13.25 8.19 15.59
CA PRO A 155 -13.94 8.45 16.85
C PRO A 155 -13.17 7.96 18.09
N ASN A 156 -12.42 6.86 17.95
CA ASN A 156 -11.76 6.16 19.05
C ASN A 156 -10.23 6.33 19.06
N TYR A 157 -9.68 7.15 18.17
CA TYR A 157 -8.25 7.23 17.93
C TYR A 157 -7.45 7.64 19.18
N LYS A 158 -7.98 8.58 19.98
CA LYS A 158 -7.33 9.05 21.21
C LYS A 158 -7.59 8.15 22.41
N SER A 159 -8.67 7.38 22.41
CA SER A 159 -9.11 6.56 23.55
C SER A 159 -8.51 5.14 23.51
N SER A 160 -8.17 4.64 22.32
CA SER A 160 -7.63 3.28 22.14
C SER A 160 -6.14 3.29 21.81
N SER A 161 -5.33 2.69 22.69
CA SER A 161 -3.88 2.50 22.49
C SER A 161 -3.54 1.61 21.28
N LEU A 162 -4.52 0.86 20.75
CA LEU A 162 -4.35 0.01 19.56
C LEU A 162 -4.52 0.77 18.24
N CYS A 163 -5.17 1.94 18.25
CA CYS A 163 -5.36 2.73 17.04
C CYS A 163 -4.04 3.33 16.54
N GLN A 164 -3.23 3.91 17.42
CA GLN A 164 -1.95 4.53 17.03
C GLN A 164 -1.00 3.56 16.32
N PRO A 165 -0.76 2.33 16.80
CA PRO A 165 0.03 1.33 16.08
C PRO A 165 -0.50 0.99 14.69
N ILE A 166 -1.83 0.95 14.50
CA ILE A 166 -2.43 0.69 13.18
C ILE A 166 -2.12 1.86 12.24
N ILE A 167 -2.36 3.10 12.69
CA ILE A 167 -2.12 4.31 11.89
C ILE A 167 -0.63 4.44 11.52
N ASN A 168 0.27 4.19 12.48
CA ASN A 168 1.70 4.15 12.21
C ASN A 168 2.04 3.04 11.19
N GLY A 169 1.38 1.89 11.29
CA GLY A 169 1.50 0.80 10.32
C GLY A 169 1.08 1.24 8.91
N ILE A 170 -0.05 1.93 8.74
CA ILE A 170 -0.49 2.47 7.43
C ILE A 170 0.59 3.35 6.82
N GLN A 171 1.17 4.23 7.65
CA GLN A 171 2.23 5.13 7.22
C GLN A 171 3.48 4.37 6.77
N GLU A 172 3.95 3.43 7.59
CA GLU A 172 5.21 2.70 7.39
C GLU A 172 5.14 1.68 6.26
N HIS A 173 4.02 0.97 6.15
CA HIS A 173 3.88 -0.20 5.28
C HIS A 173 3.25 0.12 3.93
N PHE A 174 2.54 1.25 3.81
CA PHE A 174 1.86 1.63 2.57
C PHE A 174 2.22 3.03 2.08
N ILE A 175 1.91 4.08 2.86
CA ILE A 175 2.03 5.47 2.39
C ILE A 175 3.47 5.82 2.04
N ARG A 176 4.41 5.55 2.95
CA ARG A 176 5.82 5.92 2.75
C ARG A 176 6.44 5.15 1.57
N PRO A 177 6.33 3.81 1.48
CA PRO A 177 6.93 3.10 0.35
C PRO A 177 6.32 3.50 -1.00
N TYR A 178 5.00 3.65 -1.08
CA TYR A 178 4.36 4.05 -2.34
C TYR A 178 4.73 5.48 -2.76
N SER A 179 4.77 6.41 -1.79
CA SER A 179 5.22 7.79 -2.03
C SER A 179 6.66 7.83 -2.53
N LEU A 180 7.56 7.01 -1.98
CA LEU A 180 8.96 6.95 -2.42
C LEU A 180 9.10 6.50 -3.89
N ILE A 181 8.27 5.55 -4.32
CA ILE A 181 8.24 5.09 -5.72
C ILE A 181 7.77 6.21 -6.64
N LEU A 182 6.65 6.87 -6.28
CA LEU A 182 6.12 8.01 -7.02
C LEU A 182 7.15 9.13 -7.12
N TRP A 183 7.80 9.48 -6.01
CA TRP A 183 8.87 10.49 -5.98
C TRP A 183 10.06 10.12 -6.88
N SER A 184 10.53 8.88 -6.80
CA SER A 184 11.67 8.41 -7.62
C SER A 184 11.39 8.47 -9.13
N ARG A 185 10.12 8.44 -9.52
CA ARG A 185 9.66 8.59 -10.91
C ARG A 185 9.47 10.06 -11.26
N ALA A 186 8.74 10.82 -10.44
CA ALA A 186 8.55 12.26 -10.60
C ALA A 186 9.88 13.02 -10.70
N ARG A 187 10.87 12.66 -9.88
CA ARG A 187 12.21 13.26 -9.91
C ARG A 187 12.93 13.01 -11.24
N ARG A 188 12.73 11.86 -11.88
CA ARG A 188 13.33 11.59 -13.20
C ARG A 188 12.70 12.45 -14.27
N ASP A 189 11.38 12.57 -14.25
CA ASP A 189 10.63 13.38 -15.23
C ASP A 189 10.94 14.88 -15.08
N LEU A 190 11.28 15.36 -13.87
CA LEU A 190 11.70 16.76 -13.63
C LEU A 190 13.14 17.07 -14.06
N LEU A 191 14.00 16.06 -14.16
CA LEU A 191 15.42 16.22 -14.48
C LEU A 191 15.76 15.86 -15.94
N ALA A 192 14.78 15.36 -16.70
CA ALA A 192 14.88 15.05 -18.12
C ALA A 192 14.49 16.26 -18.97
#